data_AF-A0A9P0FN23-F1
#
_entry.id   AF-A0A9P0FN23-F1
#
_cell.length_a   1.000
_cell.length_b   1.000
_cell.length_c   1.000
_cell.angle_alpha   90.00
_cell.angle_beta   90.00
_cell.angle_gamma   90.00
#
_symmetry.space_group_name_H-M   'P 1'
#
loop_
_entity.id
_entity.type
_entity.pdbx_description
1 polymer ?
#
loop_
_entity_poly.entity_id
_entity_poly.type
_entity_poly.pdbx_seq_one_letter_code
_entity_poly.pdbx_strand_id
1 'polypeptide(L)'
;MFYSPKKLEVVMEKFYGGNSVTSPSLSKIINERYFDRLLGLIKHDNIAVGGQYDRTKRIMTPTILRDCKPNDPVMQDEIFGPILPICTVKNVEEAIDFIKSRDKPLALYIFSKNKKVHDTVLTQTSSGGAAVNDSVSHLITEGIPFGGVGASGMGAYHGKQGFDTFTHKKGVLKKDLSSFSELGLSLRYPPYTDQKTALMTFILKRRKGVAFCKLETLITFLLGMVFAFIVNYLFM
;
A
#
# COMPACT_ATOMS: atom_id res chain seq x y z
N MET A 1 14.46 -18.65 13.69
CA MET A 1 13.61 -19.85 13.65
C MET A 1 12.41 -19.53 12.76
N PHE A 2 12.54 -19.85 11.48
CA PHE A 2 11.53 -19.60 10.45
C PHE A 2 10.50 -20.72 10.56
N TYR A 3 9.24 -20.37 10.87
CA TYR A 3 8.09 -21.26 11.14
C TYR A 3 8.30 -22.39 12.18
N SER A 4 7.24 -22.74 12.91
CA SER A 4 7.25 -23.87 13.83
C SER A 4 6.03 -24.73 13.52
N PRO A 5 6.21 -25.90 12.87
CA PRO A 5 5.12 -26.82 12.55
C PRO A 5 4.24 -27.09 13.77
N LYS A 6 4.87 -27.33 14.94
CA LYS A 6 4.17 -27.54 16.22
C LYS A 6 3.25 -26.38 16.60
N LYS A 7 3.66 -25.12 16.43
CA LYS A 7 2.80 -23.98 16.74
C LYS A 7 1.60 -23.92 15.79
N LEU A 8 1.82 -24.25 14.53
CA LEU A 8 0.76 -24.26 13.50
C LEU A 8 -0.23 -25.41 13.77
N GLU A 9 0.25 -26.59 14.14
CA GLU A 9 -0.58 -27.73 14.58
C GLU A 9 -1.43 -27.37 15.79
N VAL A 10 -0.87 -26.73 16.81
CA VAL A 10 -1.64 -26.28 18.00
C VAL A 10 -2.74 -25.30 17.62
N VAL A 11 -2.47 -24.39 16.67
CA VAL A 11 -3.48 -23.44 16.18
C VAL A 11 -4.55 -24.15 15.37
N MET A 12 -4.18 -25.09 14.51
CA MET A 12 -5.12 -25.90 13.73
C MET A 12 -6.00 -26.77 14.63
N GLU A 13 -5.43 -27.36 15.68
CA GLU A 13 -6.17 -28.08 16.71
C GLU A 13 -7.20 -27.16 17.36
N LYS A 14 -6.76 -25.98 17.81
CA LYS A 14 -7.64 -25.00 18.46
C LYS A 14 -8.77 -24.51 17.56
N PHE A 15 -8.52 -24.28 16.28
CA PHE A 15 -9.49 -23.66 15.37
C PHE A 15 -10.42 -24.68 14.71
N TYR A 16 -9.92 -25.86 14.39
CA TYR A 16 -10.63 -26.83 13.55
C TYR A 16 -10.82 -28.20 14.21
N GLY A 17 -10.23 -28.45 15.39
CA GLY A 17 -10.17 -29.81 15.98
C GLY A 17 -9.15 -30.70 15.26
N GLY A 18 -8.10 -30.08 14.73
CA GLY A 18 -6.93 -30.75 14.18
C GLY A 18 -6.99 -30.90 12.67
N ASN A 19 -6.35 -31.96 12.18
CA ASN A 19 -6.22 -32.29 10.77
C ASN A 19 -7.44 -33.05 10.21
N SER A 20 -8.64 -32.80 10.75
CA SER A 20 -9.86 -33.49 10.35
C SER A 20 -10.65 -32.69 9.31
N VAL A 21 -11.06 -33.37 8.24
CA VAL A 21 -11.98 -32.86 7.22
C VAL A 21 -13.43 -32.72 7.70
N THR A 22 -13.73 -33.10 8.96
CA THR A 22 -15.08 -33.09 9.53
C THR A 22 -15.42 -31.80 10.27
N SER A 23 -14.48 -30.88 10.41
CA SER A 23 -14.71 -29.64 11.14
C SER A 23 -15.83 -28.81 10.49
N PRO A 24 -16.85 -28.36 11.25
CA PRO A 24 -17.93 -27.54 10.71
C PRO A 24 -17.45 -26.13 10.29
N SER A 25 -16.28 -25.71 10.77
CA SER A 25 -15.67 -24.42 10.44
C SER A 25 -14.82 -24.45 9.16
N LEU A 26 -14.67 -25.62 8.52
CA LEU A 26 -14.00 -25.73 7.22
C LEU A 26 -14.97 -25.45 6.08
N SER A 27 -14.55 -24.58 5.18
CA SER A 27 -15.26 -24.32 3.93
C SER A 27 -14.92 -25.36 2.86
N LYS A 28 -15.77 -25.46 1.85
CA LYS A 28 -15.58 -26.35 0.70
C LYS A 28 -14.92 -25.60 -0.45
N ILE A 29 -14.10 -26.31 -1.22
CA ILE A 29 -13.64 -25.84 -2.52
C ILE A 29 -14.85 -25.76 -3.47
N ILE A 30 -14.88 -24.69 -4.25
CA ILE A 30 -16.08 -24.28 -5.02
C ILE A 30 -16.56 -25.36 -5.99
N ASN A 31 -15.65 -26.06 -6.67
CA ASN A 31 -15.96 -27.15 -7.60
C ASN A 31 -14.78 -28.13 -7.73
N GLU A 32 -15.02 -29.24 -8.44
CA GLU A 32 -14.05 -30.32 -8.63
C GLU A 32 -12.83 -29.88 -9.44
N ARG A 33 -13.00 -29.03 -10.46
CA ARG A 33 -11.88 -28.49 -11.24
C ARG A 33 -10.88 -27.73 -10.38
N TYR A 34 -11.35 -26.85 -9.49
CA TYR A 34 -10.49 -26.12 -8.56
C TYR A 34 -9.88 -27.04 -7.50
N PHE A 35 -10.63 -28.05 -7.05
CA PHE A 35 -10.13 -29.05 -6.12
C PHE A 35 -8.96 -29.84 -6.74
N ASP A 36 -9.14 -30.39 -7.94
CA ASP A 36 -8.12 -31.15 -8.65
C ASP A 36 -6.91 -30.27 -9.00
N ARG A 37 -7.12 -28.98 -9.35
CA ARG A 37 -6.04 -27.99 -9.52
C ARG A 37 -5.22 -27.84 -8.23
N LEU A 38 -5.88 -27.61 -7.09
CA LEU A 38 -5.22 -27.44 -5.79
C LEU A 38 -4.45 -28.69 -5.37
N LEU A 39 -5.05 -29.87 -5.57
CA LEU A 39 -4.41 -31.15 -5.27
C LEU A 39 -3.15 -31.34 -6.12
N GLY A 40 -3.18 -30.93 -7.39
CA GLY A 40 -2.01 -30.95 -8.29
C GLY A 40 -0.86 -30.02 -7.88
N LEU A 41 -1.11 -29.04 -7.00
CA LEU A 41 -0.06 -28.16 -6.45
C LEU A 41 0.69 -28.79 -5.26
N ILE A 42 0.13 -29.84 -4.64
CA ILE A 42 0.68 -30.44 -3.42
C ILE A 42 1.71 -31.51 -3.78
N LYS A 43 2.98 -31.22 -3.48
CA LYS A 43 4.05 -32.24 -3.42
C LYS A 43 4.07 -32.86 -2.03
N HIS A 44 3.79 -34.15 -1.93
CA HIS A 44 3.61 -34.84 -0.65
C HIS A 44 4.85 -34.75 0.26
N ASP A 45 6.04 -34.81 -0.32
CA ASP A 45 7.31 -34.70 0.40
C ASP A 45 7.53 -33.33 1.08
N ASN A 46 6.81 -32.31 0.63
CA ASN A 46 6.91 -30.96 1.15
C ASN A 46 5.85 -30.65 2.21
N ILE A 47 4.93 -31.56 2.53
CA ILE A 47 3.89 -31.30 3.53
C ILE A 47 4.55 -31.23 4.91
N ALA A 48 4.46 -30.07 5.56
CA ALA A 48 4.91 -29.85 6.93
C ALA A 48 3.78 -30.03 7.94
N VAL A 49 2.55 -29.62 7.59
CA VAL A 49 1.35 -29.73 8.42
C VAL A 49 0.13 -29.90 7.49
N GLY A 50 -0.86 -30.70 7.91
CA GLY A 50 -2.11 -30.89 7.19
C GLY A 50 -2.02 -31.92 6.06
N GLY A 51 -2.61 -31.60 4.91
CA GLY A 51 -2.64 -32.47 3.73
C GLY A 51 -3.84 -33.40 3.62
N GLN A 52 -4.77 -33.39 4.58
CA GLN A 52 -5.97 -34.21 4.54
C GLN A 52 -7.04 -33.57 3.65
N TYR A 53 -7.77 -34.42 2.92
CA TYR A 53 -8.84 -33.97 2.05
C TYR A 53 -9.94 -35.03 1.91
N ASP A 54 -11.14 -34.58 1.58
CA ASP A 54 -12.29 -35.39 1.19
C ASP A 54 -12.76 -34.88 -0.18
N ARG A 55 -12.45 -35.64 -1.23
CA ARG A 55 -12.79 -35.28 -2.61
C ARG A 55 -14.29 -35.21 -2.83
N THR A 56 -15.05 -36.16 -2.27
CA THR A 56 -16.52 -36.22 -2.38
C THR A 56 -17.17 -34.98 -1.78
N LYS A 57 -16.65 -34.49 -0.64
CA LYS A 57 -17.14 -33.26 0.00
C LYS A 57 -16.46 -31.99 -0.51
N ARG A 58 -15.42 -32.11 -1.33
CA ARG A 58 -14.53 -31.03 -1.79
C ARG A 58 -13.92 -30.24 -0.63
N ILE A 59 -13.50 -30.93 0.42
CA ILE A 59 -12.87 -30.32 1.59
C ILE A 59 -11.38 -30.61 1.55
N MET A 60 -10.56 -29.60 1.82
CA MET A 60 -9.12 -29.73 2.04
C MET A 60 -8.80 -29.02 3.36
N THR A 61 -8.02 -29.65 4.23
CA THR A 61 -7.56 -28.99 5.46
C THR A 61 -6.48 -27.96 5.13
N PRO A 62 -6.28 -26.93 5.98
CA PRO A 62 -5.11 -26.07 5.88
C PRO A 62 -3.84 -26.89 5.75
N THR A 63 -3.09 -26.67 4.67
CA THR A 63 -1.92 -27.47 4.31
C THR A 63 -0.73 -26.54 4.16
N ILE A 64 0.32 -26.78 4.94
CA ILE A 64 1.54 -25.97 4.93
C ILE A 64 2.62 -26.76 4.20
N LEU A 65 3.18 -26.14 3.14
CA LEU A 65 4.28 -26.73 2.39
C LEU A 65 5.59 -26.06 2.80
N ARG A 66 6.59 -26.87 3.14
CA ARG A 66 7.95 -26.38 3.44
C ARG A 66 8.85 -26.46 2.21
N ASP A 67 9.96 -25.72 2.30
CA ASP A 67 11.08 -25.77 1.35
C ASP A 67 10.68 -25.52 -0.12
N CYS A 68 9.60 -24.77 -0.33
CA CYS A 68 9.09 -24.42 -1.65
C CYS A 68 10.10 -23.52 -2.39
N LYS A 69 10.28 -23.79 -3.68
CA LYS A 69 11.18 -23.04 -4.56
C LYS A 69 10.40 -22.01 -5.37
N PRO A 70 11.05 -20.89 -5.75
CA PRO A 70 10.41 -19.84 -6.56
C PRO A 70 9.74 -20.30 -7.85
N ASN A 71 10.22 -21.41 -8.44
CA ASN A 71 9.75 -21.98 -9.71
C ASN A 71 8.81 -23.18 -9.52
N ASP A 72 8.48 -23.56 -8.28
CA ASP A 72 7.50 -24.63 -8.05
C ASP A 72 6.11 -24.18 -8.54
N PRO A 73 5.27 -25.11 -9.05
CA PRO A 73 3.93 -24.77 -9.54
C PRO A 73 3.07 -24.00 -8.52
N VAL A 74 3.17 -24.35 -7.23
CA VAL A 74 2.44 -23.67 -6.13
C VAL A 74 2.86 -22.20 -5.92
N MET A 75 3.99 -21.78 -6.51
CA MET A 75 4.54 -20.43 -6.42
C MET A 75 4.38 -19.63 -7.74
N GLN A 76 3.82 -20.22 -8.80
CA GLN A 76 3.66 -19.56 -10.11
C GLN A 76 2.35 -18.78 -10.22
N ASP A 77 1.26 -19.37 -9.76
CA ASP A 77 -0.08 -18.81 -9.88
C ASP A 77 -0.73 -18.58 -8.52
N GLU A 78 -1.81 -17.81 -8.51
CA GLU A 78 -2.62 -17.63 -7.32
C GLU A 78 -3.20 -18.97 -6.82
N ILE A 79 -2.94 -19.28 -5.56
CA ILE A 79 -3.34 -20.55 -4.94
C ILE A 79 -4.85 -20.62 -4.80
N PHE A 80 -5.49 -19.57 -4.25
CA PHE A 80 -6.95 -19.51 -4.07
C PHE A 80 -7.56 -20.75 -3.37
N GLY A 81 -6.87 -21.24 -2.34
CA GLY A 81 -7.23 -22.44 -1.58
C GLY A 81 -6.40 -22.58 -0.30
N PRO A 82 -6.65 -23.62 0.51
CA PRO A 82 -6.09 -23.76 1.86
C PRO A 82 -4.66 -24.31 1.84
N ILE A 83 -3.80 -23.80 0.96
CA ILE A 83 -2.39 -24.22 0.83
C ILE A 83 -1.50 -23.01 1.10
N LEU A 84 -0.57 -23.13 2.05
CA LEU A 84 0.39 -22.08 2.41
C LEU A 84 1.82 -22.56 2.16
N PRO A 85 2.44 -22.21 1.03
CA PRO A 85 3.83 -22.53 0.77
C PRO A 85 4.78 -21.60 1.54
N ILE A 86 5.87 -22.18 2.04
CA ILE A 86 6.93 -21.47 2.73
C ILE A 86 8.18 -21.49 1.86
N CYS A 87 8.52 -20.32 1.30
CA CYS A 87 9.77 -20.07 0.60
C CYS A 87 10.73 -19.33 1.56
N THR A 88 11.87 -19.94 1.87
CA THR A 88 12.89 -19.33 2.73
C THR A 88 13.81 -18.43 1.92
N VAL A 89 14.17 -17.29 2.50
CA VAL A 89 15.09 -16.29 1.95
C VAL A 89 16.11 -15.94 3.02
N LYS A 90 17.31 -15.53 2.62
CA LYS A 90 18.43 -15.30 3.54
C LYS A 90 18.24 -14.03 4.36
N ASN A 91 17.66 -12.98 3.78
CA ASN A 91 17.50 -11.68 4.38
C ASN A 91 16.30 -10.91 3.78
N VAL A 92 16.10 -9.68 4.26
CA VAL A 92 14.97 -8.83 3.86
C VAL A 92 15.14 -8.33 2.43
N GLU A 93 16.38 -8.09 2.01
CA GLU A 93 16.72 -7.63 0.66
C GLU A 93 16.32 -8.67 -0.38
N GLU A 94 16.65 -9.94 -0.15
CA GLU A 94 16.24 -11.06 -1.01
C GLU A 94 14.71 -11.23 -1.03
N ALA A 95 14.02 -10.99 0.09
CA ALA A 95 12.56 -10.98 0.12
C ALA A 95 11.97 -9.85 -0.75
N ILE A 96 12.55 -8.66 -0.69
CA ILE A 96 12.14 -7.50 -1.49
C ILE A 96 12.36 -7.78 -2.98
N ASP A 97 13.52 -8.32 -3.35
CA ASP A 97 13.82 -8.67 -4.74
C ASP A 97 12.89 -9.77 -5.26
N PHE A 98 12.59 -10.77 -4.42
CA PHE A 98 11.61 -11.81 -4.72
C PHE A 98 10.22 -11.21 -5.01
N ILE A 99 9.76 -10.24 -4.21
CA ILE A 99 8.49 -9.55 -4.41
C ILE A 99 8.52 -8.72 -5.69
N LYS A 100 9.58 -7.94 -5.92
CA LYS A 100 9.73 -7.06 -7.11
C LYS A 100 9.79 -7.82 -8.42
N SER A 101 10.30 -9.06 -8.41
CA SER A 101 10.37 -9.92 -9.60
C SER A 101 9.01 -10.46 -10.07
N ARG A 102 7.92 -10.14 -9.36
CA ARG A 102 6.56 -10.60 -9.63
C ARG A 102 5.60 -9.43 -9.80
N ASP A 103 4.42 -9.75 -10.31
CA ASP A 103 3.33 -8.81 -10.38
C ASP A 103 2.95 -8.25 -9.01
N LYS A 104 2.58 -6.98 -9.00
CA LYS A 104 2.24 -6.25 -7.77
C LYS A 104 1.00 -6.85 -7.12
N PRO A 105 1.11 -7.37 -5.88
CA PRO A 105 0.01 -8.07 -5.24
C PRO A 105 -1.04 -7.09 -4.71
N LEU A 106 -2.25 -7.59 -4.49
CA LEU A 106 -3.31 -6.82 -3.85
C LEU A 106 -2.95 -6.46 -2.40
N ALA A 107 -2.34 -7.38 -1.66
CA ALA A 107 -1.96 -7.17 -0.27
C ALA A 107 -0.53 -7.64 0.01
N LEU A 108 0.16 -6.94 0.91
CA LEU A 108 1.47 -7.30 1.42
C LEU A 108 1.45 -7.36 2.96
N TYR A 109 1.94 -8.46 3.55
CA TYR A 109 1.95 -8.66 5.00
C TYR A 109 3.37 -8.80 5.53
N ILE A 110 3.69 -8.06 6.60
CA ILE A 110 5.04 -8.02 7.17
C ILE A 110 4.96 -8.32 8.66
N PHE A 111 5.55 -9.42 9.10
CA PHE A 111 5.63 -9.77 10.52
C PHE A 111 7.04 -9.53 11.04
N SER A 112 7.23 -8.47 11.83
CA SER A 112 8.52 -8.12 12.42
C SER A 112 8.34 -7.17 13.62
N LYS A 113 9.18 -7.35 14.64
CA LYS A 113 9.33 -6.38 15.74
C LYS A 113 10.27 -5.22 15.39
N ASN A 114 11.06 -5.35 14.31
CA ASN A 114 12.04 -4.35 13.92
C ASN A 114 11.41 -3.32 12.98
N LYS A 115 11.33 -2.07 13.44
CA LYS A 115 10.74 -0.97 12.69
C LYS A 115 11.39 -0.77 11.31
N LYS A 116 12.73 -0.85 11.27
CA LYS A 116 13.51 -0.67 10.05
C LYS A 116 13.15 -1.71 8.99
N VAL A 117 12.83 -2.94 9.40
CA VAL A 117 12.46 -4.01 8.46
C VAL A 117 11.15 -3.66 7.75
N HIS A 118 10.11 -3.29 8.51
CA HIS A 118 8.83 -2.96 7.86
C HIS A 118 8.92 -1.67 7.03
N ASP A 119 9.64 -0.64 7.49
CA ASP A 119 9.82 0.59 6.73
C ASP A 119 10.57 0.32 5.41
N THR A 120 11.60 -0.52 5.45
CA THR A 120 12.37 -0.90 4.26
C THR A 120 11.50 -1.67 3.26
N VAL A 121 10.73 -2.67 3.72
CA VAL A 121 9.86 -3.44 2.83
C VAL A 121 8.77 -2.56 2.22
N LEU A 122 8.11 -1.72 3.03
CA LEU A 122 7.02 -0.85 2.56
C LEU A 122 7.51 0.22 1.57
N THR A 123 8.69 0.79 1.78
CA THR A 123 9.26 1.82 0.90
C THR A 123 9.80 1.27 -0.40
N GLN A 124 10.27 0.02 -0.40
CA GLN A 124 10.90 -0.59 -1.57
C GLN A 124 9.97 -1.47 -2.39
N THR A 125 8.75 -1.79 -1.94
CA THR A 125 7.80 -2.62 -2.69
C THR A 125 6.54 -1.83 -3.06
N SER A 126 5.70 -2.41 -3.91
CA SER A 126 4.43 -1.80 -4.33
C SER A 126 3.33 -2.86 -4.30
N SER A 127 2.25 -2.58 -3.57
CA SER A 127 1.06 -3.42 -3.44
C SER A 127 -0.19 -2.53 -3.35
N GLY A 128 -1.37 -3.13 -3.48
CA GLY A 128 -2.64 -2.41 -3.30
C GLY A 128 -2.82 -1.88 -1.87
N GLY A 129 -2.64 -2.76 -0.90
CA GLY A 129 -2.58 -2.46 0.53
C GLY A 129 -1.45 -3.22 1.22
N ALA A 130 -1.18 -2.85 2.48
CA ALA A 130 -0.23 -3.56 3.31
C ALA A 130 -0.66 -3.55 4.79
N ALA A 131 -0.27 -4.57 5.54
CA ALA A 131 -0.40 -4.59 6.99
C ALA A 131 0.87 -5.12 7.66
N VAL A 132 1.21 -4.53 8.80
CA VAL A 132 2.37 -4.91 9.62
C VAL A 132 1.86 -5.61 10.88
N ASN A 133 2.39 -6.79 11.15
CA ASN A 133 2.05 -7.66 12.28
C ASN A 133 0.59 -8.12 12.33
N ASP A 134 -0.10 -8.06 11.19
CA ASP A 134 -1.44 -8.60 11.03
C ASP A 134 -1.69 -8.94 9.55
N SER A 135 -2.76 -9.69 9.30
CA SER A 135 -3.25 -10.04 7.96
C SER A 135 -4.73 -9.73 7.85
N VAL A 136 -5.22 -9.40 6.65
CA VAL A 136 -6.64 -9.11 6.35
C VAL A 136 -7.22 -7.85 7.01
N SER A 137 -6.82 -7.46 8.23
CA SER A 137 -7.47 -6.38 9.00
C SER A 137 -7.52 -5.01 8.31
N HIS A 138 -6.59 -4.71 7.39
CA HIS A 138 -6.64 -3.47 6.61
C HIS A 138 -7.84 -3.41 5.63
N LEU A 139 -8.43 -4.56 5.27
CA LEU A 139 -9.62 -4.64 4.42
C LEU A 139 -10.88 -4.15 5.16
N ILE A 140 -10.99 -4.42 6.47
CA ILE A 140 -12.19 -4.08 7.24
C ILE A 140 -12.14 -2.67 7.85
N THR A 141 -11.05 -1.94 7.61
CA THR A 141 -10.86 -0.60 8.16
C THR A 141 -11.41 0.43 7.18
N GLU A 142 -12.57 1.03 7.49
CA GLU A 142 -13.30 1.94 6.59
C GLU A 142 -12.46 3.13 6.10
N GLY A 143 -11.55 3.64 6.93
CA GLY A 143 -10.68 4.78 6.60
C GLY A 143 -9.53 4.45 5.64
N ILE A 144 -9.32 3.17 5.30
CA ILE A 144 -8.26 2.72 4.40
C ILE A 144 -8.89 2.44 3.02
N PRO A 145 -8.43 3.12 1.95
CA PRO A 145 -8.82 2.78 0.59
C PRO A 145 -8.46 1.32 0.27
N PHE A 146 -9.42 0.55 -0.24
CA PHE A 146 -9.17 -0.81 -0.69
C PHE A 146 -9.21 -0.86 -2.23
N GLY A 147 -8.10 -1.28 -2.82
CA GLY A 147 -7.89 -1.30 -4.26
C GLY A 147 -6.54 -1.90 -4.63
N GLY A 148 -6.38 -2.24 -5.90
CA GLY A 148 -5.16 -2.84 -6.45
C GLY A 148 -4.25 -1.82 -7.14
N VAL A 149 -3.09 -2.31 -7.58
CA VAL A 149 -2.16 -1.57 -8.44
C VAL A 149 -1.51 -2.51 -9.45
N GLY A 150 -1.50 -2.14 -10.72
CA GLY A 150 -0.95 -2.99 -11.78
C GLY A 150 -1.83 -4.22 -12.02
N ALA A 151 -1.24 -5.41 -12.03
CA ALA A 151 -1.98 -6.66 -12.28
C ALA A 151 -3.05 -6.96 -11.22
N SER A 152 -2.91 -6.44 -9.99
CA SER A 152 -3.92 -6.59 -8.93
C SER A 152 -5.13 -5.65 -9.07
N GLY A 153 -5.12 -4.72 -10.04
CA GLY A 153 -6.25 -3.85 -10.35
C GLY A 153 -5.90 -2.35 -10.40
N MET A 154 -6.94 -1.53 -10.49
CA MET A 154 -6.85 -0.07 -10.49
C MET A 154 -8.03 0.56 -9.73
N GLY A 155 -7.86 1.80 -9.28
CA GLY A 155 -8.86 2.48 -8.46
C GLY A 155 -8.90 1.91 -7.04
N ALA A 156 -9.75 2.50 -6.20
CA ALA A 156 -9.96 2.05 -4.82
C ALA A 156 -11.36 2.45 -4.35
N TYR A 157 -11.93 1.72 -3.41
CA TYR A 157 -13.19 2.07 -2.75
C TYR A 157 -13.04 1.95 -1.22
N HIS A 158 -14.16 1.83 -0.50
CA HIS A 158 -14.37 2.01 0.95
C HIS A 158 -14.60 3.44 1.41
N GLY A 159 -15.53 3.58 2.36
CA GLY A 159 -15.91 4.85 2.98
C GLY A 159 -16.05 6.00 1.96
N LYS A 160 -15.38 7.11 2.27
CA LYS A 160 -15.33 8.29 1.39
C LYS A 160 -14.73 7.98 0.01
N GLN A 161 -13.73 7.10 -0.07
CA GLN A 161 -13.10 6.76 -1.35
C GLN A 161 -14.08 6.04 -2.30
N GLY A 162 -14.97 5.21 -1.73
CA GLY A 162 -16.07 4.61 -2.48
C GLY A 162 -17.01 5.66 -3.05
N PHE A 163 -17.45 6.62 -2.23
CA PHE A 163 -18.26 7.75 -2.70
C PHE A 163 -17.55 8.53 -3.81
N ASP A 164 -16.29 8.92 -3.60
CA ASP A 164 -15.50 9.67 -4.58
C ASP A 164 -15.33 8.92 -5.91
N THR A 165 -15.23 7.58 -5.87
CA THR A 165 -15.06 6.73 -7.06
C THR A 165 -16.30 6.69 -7.94
N PHE A 166 -17.48 6.72 -7.33
CA PHE A 166 -18.75 6.72 -8.06
C PHE A 166 -19.32 8.12 -8.27
N THR A 167 -18.55 9.17 -7.99
CA THR A 167 -18.99 10.56 -8.09
C THR A 167 -18.20 11.33 -9.16
N HIS A 168 -18.93 12.02 -10.04
CA HIS A 168 -18.33 12.99 -10.95
C HIS A 168 -17.98 14.29 -10.22
N LYS A 169 -16.67 14.60 -10.08
CA LYS A 169 -16.18 15.84 -9.47
C LYS A 169 -16.25 17.00 -10.47
N LYS A 170 -17.40 17.69 -10.52
CA LYS A 170 -17.64 18.82 -11.44
C LYS A 170 -16.81 20.05 -11.06
N GLY A 171 -15.85 20.43 -11.92
CA GLY A 171 -15.13 21.68 -11.80
C GLY A 171 -16.01 22.88 -12.18
N VAL A 172 -16.11 23.87 -11.30
CA VAL A 172 -16.89 25.10 -11.54
C VAL A 172 -16.04 26.32 -11.18
N LEU A 173 -15.87 27.23 -12.14
CA LEU A 173 -15.26 28.54 -11.93
C LEU A 173 -16.36 29.61 -11.99
N LYS A 174 -16.51 30.38 -10.91
CA LYS A 174 -17.37 31.56 -10.87
C LYS A 174 -16.48 32.80 -10.81
N LYS A 175 -16.50 33.60 -11.87
CA LYS A 175 -15.78 34.88 -11.95
C LYS A 175 -16.76 36.03 -11.73
N ASP A 176 -16.37 37.05 -10.96
CA ASP A 176 -17.12 38.30 -10.89
C ASP A 176 -16.99 39.12 -12.20
N LEU A 177 -17.92 40.05 -12.41
CA LEU A 177 -17.90 40.96 -13.57
C LEU A 177 -17.22 42.30 -13.24
N SER A 178 -16.42 42.37 -12.17
CA SER A 178 -15.78 43.63 -11.80
C SER A 178 -14.71 44.03 -12.81
N SER A 179 -14.67 45.31 -13.17
CA SER A 179 -13.65 45.84 -14.08
C SER A 179 -12.23 45.63 -13.54
N PHE A 180 -12.07 45.58 -12.21
CA PHE A 180 -10.78 45.31 -11.57
C PHE A 180 -10.31 43.86 -11.81
N SER A 181 -11.19 42.86 -11.66
CA SER A 181 -10.84 41.46 -11.94
C SER A 181 -10.61 41.20 -13.43
N GLU A 182 -11.31 41.94 -14.30
CA GLU A 182 -11.09 41.90 -15.74
C GLU A 182 -9.77 42.55 -16.14
N LEU A 183 -9.42 43.68 -15.52
CA LEU A 183 -8.14 44.36 -15.73
C LEU A 183 -6.95 43.48 -15.31
N GLY A 184 -7.07 42.76 -14.19
CA GLY A 184 -6.06 41.80 -13.74
C GLY A 184 -5.82 40.64 -14.72
N LEU A 185 -6.80 40.33 -15.57
CA LEU A 185 -6.71 39.31 -16.62
C LEU A 185 -6.47 39.90 -18.02
N SER A 186 -6.29 41.21 -18.14
CA SER A 186 -6.16 41.92 -19.43
C SER A 186 -4.99 41.43 -20.28
N LEU A 187 -3.97 40.84 -19.67
CA LEU A 187 -2.83 40.24 -20.36
C LEU A 187 -3.21 39.08 -21.30
N ARG A 188 -4.40 38.48 -21.15
CA ARG A 188 -4.91 37.45 -22.06
C ARG A 188 -5.43 38.00 -23.39
N TYR A 189 -5.70 39.30 -23.47
CA TYR A 189 -6.29 39.93 -24.65
C TYR A 189 -5.23 40.42 -25.65
N PRO A 190 -5.46 40.24 -26.97
CA PRO A 190 -4.65 40.85 -28.03
C PRO A 190 -4.60 42.39 -27.96
N PRO A 191 -3.60 43.03 -28.60
CA PRO A 191 -2.44 42.42 -29.26
C PRO A 191 -1.43 41.88 -28.24
N TYR A 192 -0.73 40.80 -28.63
CA TYR A 192 0.31 40.16 -27.82
C TYR A 192 1.66 40.82 -28.11
N THR A 193 2.10 41.70 -27.22
CA THR A 193 3.42 42.34 -27.28
C THR A 193 4.44 41.54 -26.48
N ASP A 194 5.72 41.65 -26.82
CA ASP A 194 6.81 40.98 -26.07
C ASP A 194 6.78 41.32 -24.58
N GLN A 195 6.38 42.55 -24.23
CA GLN A 195 6.20 43.00 -22.84
C GLN A 195 5.06 42.27 -22.13
N LYS A 196 3.87 42.15 -22.76
CA LYS A 196 2.74 41.39 -22.19
C LYS A 196 3.10 39.92 -22.03
N THR A 197 3.76 39.34 -23.03
CA THR A 197 4.19 37.94 -23.01
C THR A 197 5.23 37.70 -21.92
N ALA A 198 6.26 38.56 -21.81
CA ALA A 198 7.25 38.48 -20.76
C ALA A 198 6.64 38.62 -19.35
N LEU A 199 5.69 39.54 -19.17
CA LEU A 199 4.98 39.73 -17.91
C LEU A 199 4.09 38.52 -17.57
N MET A 200 3.33 38.01 -18.54
CA MET A 200 2.50 36.81 -18.38
C MET A 200 3.38 35.60 -18.02
N THR A 201 4.49 35.38 -18.74
CA THR A 201 5.45 34.32 -18.43
C THR A 201 6.03 34.52 -17.04
N PHE A 202 6.38 35.74 -16.63
CA PHE A 202 6.89 36.02 -15.29
C PHE A 202 5.87 35.73 -14.17
N ILE A 203 4.57 35.98 -14.41
CA ILE A 203 3.47 35.69 -13.47
C ILE A 203 3.20 34.17 -13.40
N LEU A 204 3.09 33.51 -14.56
CA LEU A 204 2.79 32.08 -14.65
C LEU A 204 3.99 31.17 -14.35
N LYS A 205 5.22 31.71 -14.39
CA LYS A 205 6.43 30.96 -14.10
C LYS A 205 6.34 30.43 -12.68
N ARG A 206 6.26 29.10 -12.57
CA ARG A 206 6.27 28.37 -11.29
C ARG A 206 7.55 28.74 -10.53
N ARG A 207 7.40 29.58 -9.51
CA ARG A 207 8.51 29.88 -8.59
C ARG A 207 8.65 28.71 -7.64
N LYS A 208 9.86 28.15 -7.50
CA LYS A 208 10.18 27.34 -6.33
C LYS A 208 9.97 28.26 -5.13
N GLY A 209 9.09 27.87 -4.21
CA GLY A 209 8.79 28.70 -3.04
C GLY A 209 10.09 29.14 -2.38
N VAL A 210 10.24 30.44 -2.14
CA VAL A 210 11.23 30.90 -1.15
C VAL A 210 10.80 30.24 0.15
N ALA A 211 11.72 29.52 0.81
CA ALA A 211 11.43 28.95 2.12
C ALA A 211 11.09 30.10 3.07
N PHE A 212 9.80 30.38 3.26
CA PHE A 212 9.30 31.46 4.11
C PHE A 212 9.82 31.35 5.55
N CYS A 213 10.27 30.16 5.97
CA CYS A 213 11.00 29.93 7.21
C CYS A 213 12.23 30.83 7.40
N LYS A 214 12.88 31.30 6.32
CA LYS A 214 14.07 32.17 6.40
C LYS A 214 13.76 33.66 6.45
N LEU A 215 12.60 34.10 5.95
CA LEU A 215 12.28 35.53 5.89
C LEU A 215 11.71 36.05 7.20
N GLU A 216 10.84 35.27 7.85
CA GLU A 216 10.37 35.59 9.21
C GLU A 216 11.53 35.61 10.21
N THR A 217 12.45 34.65 10.12
CA THR A 217 13.66 34.61 10.96
C THR A 217 14.61 35.78 10.69
N LEU A 218 14.73 36.25 9.44
CA LEU A 218 15.51 37.44 9.11
C LEU A 218 14.87 38.73 9.65
N ILE A 219 13.55 38.88 9.52
CA ILE A 219 12.82 40.06 10.02
C ILE A 219 12.89 40.12 11.55
N THR A 220 12.67 39.00 12.23
CA THR A 220 12.79 38.91 13.70
C THR A 220 14.23 39.18 14.17
N PHE A 221 15.24 38.68 13.45
CA PHE A 221 16.65 38.99 13.74
C PHE A 221 16.96 40.48 13.59
N LEU A 222 16.50 41.11 12.51
CA LEU A 222 16.72 42.55 12.27
C LEU A 222 16.00 43.41 13.32
N LEU A 223 14.76 43.08 13.69
CA LEU A 223 14.04 43.74 14.78
C LEU A 223 14.77 43.59 16.13
N GLY A 224 15.31 42.39 16.41
CA GLY A 224 16.13 42.13 17.59
C GLY A 224 17.42 42.96 17.64
N MET A 225 18.12 43.10 16.50
CA MET A 225 19.31 43.95 16.41
C MET A 225 18.98 45.43 16.65
N VAL A 226 17.90 45.94 16.05
CA VAL A 226 17.46 47.33 16.26
C VAL A 226 17.11 47.56 17.73
N PHE A 227 16.40 46.63 18.36
CA PHE A 227 16.08 46.72 19.78
C PHE A 227 17.34 46.71 20.66
N ALA A 228 18.29 45.81 20.42
CA ALA A 228 19.55 45.77 21.16
C ALA A 228 20.37 47.06 21.00
N PHE A 229 20.38 47.64 19.79
CA PHE A 229 21.07 48.91 19.53
C PHE A 229 20.41 50.07 20.27
N ILE A 230 19.08 50.12 20.31
CA ILE A 230 18.31 51.13 21.05
C ILE A 230 18.56 51.00 22.56
N VAL A 231 18.53 49.79 23.11
CA VAL A 231 18.80 49.55 24.54
C VAL A 231 20.23 49.95 24.89
N ASN A 232 21.22 49.57 24.08
CA ASN A 232 22.61 49.94 24.33
C ASN A 232 22.84 51.46 24.26
N TYR A 233 22.12 52.16 23.38
CA TYR A 233 22.19 53.63 23.27
C TYR A 233 21.46 54.36 24.41
N LEU A 234 20.40 53.77 24.98
CA LEU A 234 19.61 54.38 26.06
C LEU A 234 20.18 54.15 27.47
N PHE A 235 21.02 53.13 27.65
CA PHE A 235 21.52 52.71 28.97
C PHE A 235 23.06 52.77 29.12
N MET A 236 23.78 53.37 28.16
CA MET A 236 25.14 53.91 28.32
C MET A 236 25.09 55.43 28.38
#